data_AF-A0A497GHV3-F1
#
_entry.id   AF-A0A497GHV3-F1
#
_cell.length_a   1.000
_cell.length_b   1.000
_cell.length_c   1.000
_cell.angle_alpha   90.00
_cell.angle_beta   90.00
_cell.angle_gamma   90.00
#
_symmetry.space_group_name_H-M   'P 1'
#
loop_
_entity.id
_entity.type
_entity.pdbx_description
1 polymer ?
#
loop_
_entity_poly.entity_id
_entity_poly.type
_entity_poly.pdbx_seq_one_letter_code
_entity_poly.pdbx_strand_id
1 'polypeptide(L)'
;MLNAIAVRWLRGIKQVTIDGLSEVNVFIGRNGAGKSTLLEAIYLASSWANPRDELRDMPKLDYVVFRRGGRDGWSNARDSLWYFMETDREIEIDMVFNSGRRLEFRALHFAGSDRAIGLKLSEEMKKAVEPIHRWEPEYRYNLYNNVILNARARTFISPSYEL
;
A
#
# COMPACT_ATOMS: atom_id res chain seq x y z
N MET A 1 -5.44 8.92 15.69
CA MET A 1 -4.96 9.82 14.62
C MET A 1 -3.64 9.32 14.07
N LEU A 2 -3.35 9.57 12.78
CA LEU A 2 -2.05 9.32 12.18
C LEU A 2 -1.04 10.36 12.67
N ASN A 3 0.07 9.93 13.26
CA ASN A 3 1.14 10.78 13.77
C ASN A 3 2.31 10.89 12.79
N ALA A 4 2.69 9.76 12.18
CA ALA A 4 3.82 9.72 11.27
C ALA A 4 3.56 8.80 10.08
N ILE A 5 4.19 9.12 8.96
CA ILE A 5 4.18 8.31 7.75
C ILE A 5 5.59 8.25 7.16
N ALA A 6 6.04 7.05 6.80
CA ALA A 6 7.23 6.85 6.00
C ALA A 6 6.85 6.20 4.67
N VAL A 7 7.36 6.75 3.57
CA VAL A 7 7.10 6.26 2.21
C VAL A 7 8.43 5.96 1.53
N ARG A 8 8.55 4.77 0.92
CA ARG A 8 9.72 4.37 0.13
C ARG A 8 9.31 3.83 -1.24
N TRP A 9 10.17 4.06 -2.23
CA TRP A 9 10.06 3.55 -3.60
C TRP A 9 8.79 3.96 -4.36
N LEU A 10 8.12 5.05 -3.97
CA LEU A 10 6.89 5.53 -4.61
C LEU A 10 7.16 6.75 -5.50
N ARG A 11 7.12 6.56 -6.81
CA ARG A 11 7.20 7.61 -7.83
C ARG A 11 8.47 8.45 -7.70
N GLY A 12 8.35 9.77 -7.48
CA GLY A 12 9.49 10.65 -7.25
C GLY A 12 10.10 10.54 -5.85
N ILE A 13 9.50 9.75 -4.95
CA ILE A 13 9.94 9.58 -3.57
C ILE A 13 10.72 8.26 -3.47
N LYS A 14 12.06 8.36 -3.38
CA LYS A 14 12.90 7.22 -3.01
C LYS A 14 12.66 6.84 -1.56
N GLN A 15 12.72 7.83 -0.66
CA GLN A 15 12.45 7.69 0.77
C GLN A 15 12.06 9.05 1.35
N VAL A 16 11.04 9.06 2.19
CA VAL A 16 10.68 10.22 3.03
C VAL A 16 10.08 9.71 4.34
N THR A 17 10.32 10.43 5.42
CA THR A 17 9.62 10.26 6.70
C THR A 17 9.07 11.61 7.12
N ILE A 18 7.81 11.64 7.52
CA ILE A 18 7.13 12.81 8.07
C ILE A 18 6.58 12.39 9.43
N ASP A 19 6.93 13.16 10.44
CA ASP A 19 6.52 12.98 11.83
C ASP A 19 5.83 14.25 12.32
N GLY A 20 5.10 14.13 13.43
CA GLY A 20 4.34 15.23 14.04
C GLY A 20 3.15 15.69 13.19
N LEU A 21 2.53 14.77 12.43
CA LEU A 21 1.27 15.07 11.76
C LEU A 21 0.20 15.42 12.79
N SER A 22 -0.51 16.51 12.53
CA SER A 22 -1.60 17.00 13.36
C SER A 22 -2.94 16.95 12.62
N GLU A 23 -3.99 17.55 13.17
CA GLU A 23 -5.29 17.70 12.50
C GLU A 23 -5.21 18.48 11.19
N VAL A 24 -4.32 19.48 11.13
CA VAL A 24 -4.12 20.32 9.94
C VAL A 24 -2.65 20.31 9.56
N ASN A 25 -2.36 19.85 8.35
CA ASN A 25 -0.99 19.76 7.83
C ASN A 25 -0.89 20.55 6.51
N VAL A 26 0.14 21.40 6.40
CA VAL A 26 0.38 22.20 5.18
C VAL A 26 1.70 21.75 4.55
N PHE A 27 1.61 21.14 3.36
CA PHE A 27 2.77 20.70 2.59
C PHE A 27 3.12 21.73 1.50
N ILE A 28 4.25 22.42 1.64
CA ILE A 28 4.71 23.46 0.71
C ILE A 28 5.94 22.97 -0.06
N GLY A 29 6.03 23.30 -1.34
CA GLY A 29 7.17 22.96 -2.18
C GLY A 29 6.88 23.13 -3.67
N ARG A 30 7.91 23.00 -4.51
CA ARG A 30 7.78 23.10 -5.98
C ARG A 30 6.82 22.06 -6.56
N ASN A 31 6.30 22.32 -7.76
CA ASN A 31 5.58 21.31 -8.53
C ASN A 31 6.48 20.09 -8.78
N GLY A 32 5.91 18.89 -8.68
CA GLY A 32 6.68 17.65 -8.79
C GLY A 32 7.46 17.23 -7.53
N ALA A 33 7.50 18.04 -6.47
CA ALA A 33 8.26 17.72 -5.24
C ALA A 33 7.70 16.56 -4.38
N GLY A 34 6.72 15.79 -4.88
CA GLY A 34 6.16 14.63 -4.17
C GLY A 34 4.99 14.93 -3.22
N LYS A 35 4.52 16.18 -3.11
CA LYS A 35 3.39 16.55 -2.22
C LYS A 35 2.14 15.68 -2.44
N SER A 36 1.66 15.59 -3.68
CA SER A 36 0.51 14.74 -4.02
C SER A 36 0.84 13.25 -3.91
N THR A 37 2.11 12.86 -4.09
CA THR A 37 2.57 11.47 -3.94
C THR A 37 2.48 10.98 -2.50
N LEU A 38 2.74 11.86 -1.53
CA LEU A 38 2.50 11.56 -0.13
C LEU A 38 1.02 11.27 0.17
N LEU A 39 0.11 12.12 -0.33
CA LEU A 39 -1.33 11.90 -0.16
C LEU A 39 -1.81 10.64 -0.87
N GLU A 40 -1.23 10.33 -2.04
CA GLU A 40 -1.48 9.09 -2.76
C GLU A 40 -1.00 7.87 -1.96
N ALA A 41 0.09 7.94 -1.20
CA ALA A 41 0.52 6.85 -0.33
C ALA A 41 -0.56 6.51 0.72
N ILE A 42 -1.15 7.53 1.36
CA ILE A 42 -2.25 7.32 2.32
C ILE A 42 -3.45 6.66 1.64
N TYR A 43 -3.79 7.14 0.44
CA TYR A 43 -4.89 6.62 -0.35
C TYR A 43 -4.66 5.17 -0.82
N LEU A 44 -3.44 4.83 -1.26
CA LEU A 44 -3.03 3.47 -1.60
C LEU A 44 -3.11 2.55 -0.39
N ALA A 45 -2.57 2.94 0.77
CA ALA A 45 -2.66 2.13 1.98
C ALA A 45 -4.11 1.79 2.36
N SER A 46 -5.05 2.73 2.18
CA SER A 46 -6.48 2.49 2.42
C SER A 46 -7.10 1.44 1.49
N SER A 47 -6.47 1.16 0.34
CA SER A 47 -6.96 0.18 -0.64
C SER A 47 -6.83 -1.27 -0.13
N TRP A 48 -6.00 -1.49 0.90
CA TRP A 48 -5.85 -2.78 1.57
C TRP A 48 -7.18 -3.32 2.10
N ALA A 49 -8.02 -2.45 2.67
CA ALA A 49 -9.31 -2.79 3.24
C ALA A 49 -10.48 -2.55 2.27
N ASN A 50 -10.39 -1.51 1.45
CA ASN A 50 -11.38 -1.22 0.42
C ASN A 50 -10.69 -0.68 -0.84
N PRO A 51 -10.54 -1.48 -1.90
CA PRO A 51 -9.81 -1.07 -3.10
C PRO A 51 -10.61 -0.16 -4.03
N ARG A 52 -11.92 0.05 -3.81
CA ARG A 52 -12.76 0.89 -4.66
C ARG A 52 -12.84 2.32 -4.10
N ASP A 53 -12.83 3.29 -5.00
CA ASP A 53 -13.22 4.67 -4.73
C ASP A 53 -14.67 4.85 -5.14
N GLU A 54 -15.57 4.92 -4.16
CA GLU A 54 -17.01 5.05 -4.39
C GLU A 54 -17.39 6.41 -5.00
N LEU A 55 -16.62 7.47 -4.73
CA LEU A 55 -16.90 8.80 -5.29
C LEU A 55 -16.56 8.88 -6.77
N ARG A 56 -15.59 8.09 -7.22
CA ARG A 56 -15.12 8.07 -8.62
C ARG A 56 -15.57 6.86 -9.39
N ASP A 57 -16.24 5.93 -8.73
CA ASP A 57 -16.64 4.63 -9.24
C ASP A 57 -15.53 3.85 -9.96
N MET A 58 -14.32 3.82 -9.35
CA MET A 58 -13.17 3.15 -9.94
C MET A 58 -12.22 2.60 -8.87
N PRO A 59 -11.34 1.63 -9.19
CA PRO A 59 -10.34 1.18 -8.24
C PRO A 59 -9.35 2.30 -7.88
N LYS A 60 -8.98 2.40 -6.60
CA LYS A 60 -8.07 3.43 -6.08
C LYS A 60 -6.72 3.41 -6.80
N LEU A 61 -6.18 2.22 -7.04
CA LEU A 61 -4.89 2.03 -7.69
C LEU A 61 -4.94 2.48 -9.16
N ASP A 62 -6.00 2.12 -9.88
CA ASP A 62 -6.27 2.60 -11.24
C ASP A 62 -6.38 4.13 -11.28
N TYR A 63 -7.07 4.75 -10.31
CA TYR A 63 -7.19 6.20 -10.23
C TYR A 63 -5.83 6.89 -10.05
N VAL A 64 -4.98 6.36 -9.16
CA VAL A 64 -3.65 6.91 -8.92
C VAL A 64 -2.79 6.85 -10.18
N VAL A 65 -2.88 5.77 -10.95
CA VAL A 65 -2.17 5.62 -12.24
C VAL A 65 -2.73 6.59 -13.29
N PHE A 66 -4.04 6.58 -13.51
CA PHE A 66 -4.74 7.37 -14.52
C PHE A 66 -4.41 8.88 -14.43
N ARG A 67 -4.46 9.43 -13.22
CA ARG A 67 -4.28 10.88 -12.99
C ARG A 67 -2.86 11.41 -13.26
N ARG A 68 -1.89 10.57 -13.63
CA ARG A 68 -0.49 10.98 -13.87
C ARG A 68 -0.02 10.91 -15.31
N GLY A 69 -0.91 10.61 -16.24
CA GLY A 69 -0.57 10.71 -17.65
C GLY A 69 -1.69 10.37 -18.62
N GLY A 70 -2.94 10.22 -18.15
CA GLY A 70 -4.05 9.72 -18.99
C GLY A 70 -3.77 8.34 -19.56
N ARG A 71 -2.80 7.62 -18.98
CA ARG A 71 -2.51 6.24 -19.33
C ARG A 71 -3.62 5.37 -18.76
N ASP A 72 -3.84 4.23 -19.39
CA ASP A 72 -4.76 3.18 -18.95
C ASP A 72 -4.59 2.83 -17.45
N GLY A 73 -5.45 1.93 -16.96
CA GLY A 73 -5.44 1.47 -15.58
C GLY A 73 -4.16 0.75 -15.12
N TRP A 74 -4.23 0.23 -13.91
CA TRP A 74 -3.16 -0.46 -13.20
C TRP A 74 -2.47 -1.54 -14.06
N SER A 75 -3.25 -2.32 -14.81
CA SER A 75 -2.75 -3.42 -15.63
C SER A 75 -1.67 -2.99 -16.64
N ASN A 76 -1.75 -1.76 -17.14
CA ASN A 76 -0.92 -1.28 -18.26
C ASN A 76 0.18 -0.31 -17.82
N ALA A 77 0.00 0.38 -16.68
CA ALA A 77 0.88 1.50 -16.32
C ALA A 77 1.32 1.52 -14.85
N ARG A 78 1.14 0.43 -14.08
CA ARG A 78 1.55 0.36 -12.68
C ARG A 78 3.04 0.61 -12.44
N ASP A 79 3.92 0.26 -13.37
CA ASP A 79 5.38 0.44 -13.26
C ASP A 79 5.75 1.89 -12.96
N SER A 80 4.95 2.84 -13.45
CA SER A 80 5.10 4.28 -13.20
C SER A 80 4.95 4.68 -11.72
N LEU A 81 4.40 3.79 -10.88
CA LEU A 81 4.30 4.02 -9.44
C LEU A 81 5.62 3.73 -8.71
N TRP A 82 6.49 2.90 -9.27
CA TRP A 82 7.76 2.55 -8.64
C TRP A 82 8.78 3.65 -8.91
N TYR A 83 9.58 3.98 -7.89
CA TYR A 83 10.68 4.93 -8.04
C TYR A 83 11.66 4.43 -9.10
N PHE A 84 11.90 5.25 -10.12
CA PHE A 84 12.63 4.88 -11.35
C PHE A 84 12.15 3.57 -12.00
N MET A 85 10.87 3.22 -11.83
CA MET A 85 10.30 1.96 -12.33
C MET A 85 11.05 0.72 -11.81
N GLU A 86 11.66 0.79 -10.62
CA GLU A 86 12.33 -0.36 -9.98
C GLU A 86 11.29 -1.36 -9.41
N THR A 87 10.63 -2.13 -10.29
CA THR A 87 9.51 -3.02 -9.93
C THR A 87 9.89 -4.26 -9.11
N ASP A 88 11.18 -4.51 -8.92
CA ASP A 88 11.69 -5.56 -8.03
C ASP A 88 11.67 -5.16 -6.55
N ARG A 89 11.43 -3.87 -6.25
CA ARG A 89 11.21 -3.36 -4.91
C ARG A 89 9.73 -3.40 -4.55
N GLU A 90 9.41 -3.49 -3.26
CA GLU A 90 8.06 -3.17 -2.79
C GLU A 90 7.94 -1.64 -2.63
N ILE A 91 6.79 -1.05 -2.98
CA ILE A 91 6.47 0.28 -2.44
C ILE A 91 6.16 0.11 -0.97
N GLU A 92 6.79 0.91 -0.11
CA GLU A 92 6.61 0.80 1.34
C GLU A 92 5.89 2.01 1.89
N ILE A 93 4.85 1.76 2.68
CA ILE A 93 4.05 2.80 3.33
C ILE A 93 3.86 2.38 4.79
N ASP A 94 4.71 2.93 5.67
CA ASP A 94 4.63 2.69 7.10
C ASP A 94 3.89 3.85 7.76
N MET A 95 2.94 3.52 8.64
CA MET A 95 2.10 4.48 9.34
C MET A 95 2.20 4.26 10.84
N VAL A 96 2.37 5.33 11.60
CA VAL A 96 2.36 5.32 13.06
C VAL A 96 1.23 6.21 13.54
N PHE A 97 0.41 5.69 14.45
CA PHE A 97 -0.72 6.39 15.04
C PHE A 97 -0.36 6.88 16.45
N ASN A 98 -1.08 7.90 16.95
CA ASN A 98 -0.84 8.45 18.30
C ASN A 98 -0.99 7.41 19.42
N SER A 99 -1.68 6.29 19.16
CA SER A 99 -1.76 5.14 20.08
C SER A 99 -0.46 4.33 20.17
N GLY A 100 0.57 4.68 19.41
CA GLY A 100 1.79 3.89 19.22
C GLY A 100 1.63 2.74 18.22
N ARG A 101 0.41 2.46 17.74
CA ARG A 101 0.17 1.41 16.75
C ARG A 101 0.91 1.72 15.45
N ARG A 102 1.64 0.74 14.93
CA ARG A 102 2.33 0.79 13.64
C ARG A 102 1.68 -0.16 12.64
N LEU A 103 1.43 0.31 11.43
CA LEU A 103 0.98 -0.50 10.29
C LEU A 103 2.00 -0.37 9.15
N GLU A 104 2.42 -1.49 8.57
CA GLU A 104 3.45 -1.55 7.53
C GLU A 104 2.84 -2.10 6.24
N PHE A 105 2.39 -1.23 5.34
CA PHE A 105 1.78 -1.60 4.06
C PHE A 105 2.82 -1.73 2.96
N ARG A 106 2.60 -2.68 2.05
CA ARG A 106 3.45 -2.96 0.90
C ARG A 106 2.63 -3.07 -0.36
N ALA A 107 3.00 -2.31 -1.40
CA ALA A 107 2.46 -2.52 -2.73
C ALA A 107 3.34 -3.49 -3.50
N LEU A 108 2.74 -4.56 -4.01
CA LEU A 108 3.40 -5.63 -4.74
C LEU A 108 3.10 -5.50 -6.23
N HIS A 109 4.14 -5.42 -7.05
CA HIS A 109 4.00 -5.19 -8.49
C HIS A 109 3.27 -6.31 -9.23
N PHE A 110 3.43 -7.56 -8.81
CA PHE A 110 2.85 -8.72 -9.50
C PHE A 110 1.33 -8.84 -9.33
N ALA A 111 0.75 -8.10 -8.40
CA ALA A 111 -0.64 -8.25 -8.01
C ALA A 111 -1.60 -7.33 -8.78
N GLY A 112 -2.86 -7.76 -8.92
CA GLY A 112 -3.95 -6.94 -9.46
C GLY A 112 -4.30 -5.76 -8.56
N SER A 113 -4.97 -4.74 -9.10
CA SER A 113 -5.26 -3.49 -8.37
C SER A 113 -6.13 -3.69 -7.12
N ASP A 114 -6.96 -4.73 -7.11
CA ASP A 114 -7.81 -5.14 -5.99
C ASP A 114 -7.03 -5.74 -4.82
N ARG A 115 -5.83 -6.28 -5.07
CA ARG A 115 -5.06 -7.10 -4.11
C ARG A 115 -3.62 -6.65 -3.92
N ALA A 116 -3.16 -5.64 -4.64
CA ALA A 116 -1.75 -5.26 -4.67
C ALA A 116 -1.22 -4.66 -3.37
N ILE A 117 -2.09 -4.15 -2.49
CA ILE A 117 -1.68 -3.64 -1.18
C ILE A 117 -1.87 -4.71 -0.13
N GLY A 118 -0.78 -5.14 0.49
CA GLY A 118 -0.77 -6.06 1.62
C GLY A 118 -0.21 -5.41 2.88
N LEU A 119 -0.72 -5.81 4.04
CA LEU A 119 -0.21 -5.44 5.35
C LEU A 119 0.77 -6.50 5.85
N LYS A 120 1.94 -6.08 6.32
CA LYS A 120 2.80 -6.94 7.13
C LYS A 120 2.23 -7.01 8.55
N LEU A 121 1.73 -8.18 8.92
CA LEU A 121 1.05 -8.36 10.21
C LEU A 121 2.04 -8.30 11.38
N SER A 122 1.64 -7.62 12.46
CA SER A 122 2.29 -7.75 13.77
C SER A 122 1.97 -9.11 14.40
N GLU A 123 2.76 -9.55 15.38
CA GLU A 123 2.50 -10.81 16.11
C GLU A 123 1.09 -10.87 16.70
N GLU A 124 0.57 -9.75 17.19
CA GLU A 124 -0.79 -9.64 17.71
C GLU A 124 -1.85 -9.88 16.62
N MET A 125 -1.63 -9.32 15.42
CA MET A 125 -2.56 -9.44 14.30
C MET A 125 -2.50 -10.81 13.63
N LYS A 126 -1.32 -11.47 13.63
CA LYS A 126 -1.18 -12.84 13.12
C LYS A 126 -2.13 -13.79 13.81
N LYS A 127 -2.29 -13.67 15.14
CA LYS A 127 -3.24 -14.48 15.94
C LYS A 127 -4.70 -14.32 15.52
N ALA A 128 -5.07 -13.15 14.99
CA ALA A 128 -6.43 -12.88 14.53
C ALA A 128 -6.72 -13.43 13.12
N VAL A 129 -5.68 -13.74 12.36
CA VAL A 129 -5.76 -14.38 11.03
C VAL A 129 -5.46 -15.89 11.14
N GLU A 130 -4.82 -16.32 12.22
CA GLU A 130 -4.55 -17.72 12.58
C GLU A 130 -5.81 -18.42 13.08
N PRO A 131 -6.06 -19.64 12.59
CA PRO A 131 -5.18 -20.75 12.96
C PRO A 131 -4.40 -21.45 11.83
N ILE A 132 -4.53 -21.05 10.56
CA ILE A 132 -4.26 -21.98 9.44
C ILE A 132 -2.87 -21.82 8.78
N HIS A 133 -2.06 -20.79 9.08
CA HIS A 133 -0.81 -20.52 8.35
C HIS A 133 0.37 -20.15 9.25
N ARG A 134 1.55 -20.75 8.96
CA ARG A 134 2.83 -20.29 9.49
C ARG A 134 3.26 -19.02 8.74
N TRP A 135 3.28 -17.89 9.43
CA TRP A 135 3.66 -16.60 8.85
C TRP A 135 5.15 -16.51 8.52
N GLU A 136 5.48 -16.15 7.29
CA GLU A 136 6.84 -15.91 6.81
C GLU A 136 7.12 -14.40 6.62
N PRO A 137 8.39 -13.94 6.70
CA PRO A 137 8.75 -12.54 6.50
C PRO A 137 8.35 -11.95 5.13
N GLU A 138 8.26 -12.78 4.08
CA GLU A 138 7.81 -12.43 2.73
C GLU A 138 6.28 -12.29 2.60
N TYR A 139 5.51 -12.68 3.61
CA TYR A 139 4.05 -12.67 3.52
C TYR A 139 3.48 -11.29 3.84
N ARG A 140 2.45 -10.91 3.08
CA ARG A 140 1.60 -9.75 3.35
C ARG A 140 0.16 -10.21 3.32
N TYR A 141 -0.68 -9.66 4.17
CA TYR A 141 -2.10 -9.98 4.19
C TYR A 141 -2.90 -8.90 3.46
N ASN A 142 -3.75 -9.26 2.50
CA ASN A 142 -4.73 -8.35 1.91
C ASN A 142 -6.10 -8.63 2.54
N LEU A 143 -6.64 -7.65 3.25
CA LEU A 143 -7.89 -7.81 4.00
C LEU A 143 -9.09 -7.94 3.07
N TYR A 144 -9.15 -7.12 2.02
CA TYR A 144 -10.31 -7.08 1.13
C TYR A 144 -10.61 -8.44 0.46
N ASN A 145 -9.58 -9.08 -0.11
CA ASN A 145 -9.74 -10.37 -0.76
C ASN A 145 -9.57 -11.56 0.21
N ASN A 146 -9.22 -11.29 1.47
CA ASN A 146 -8.82 -12.30 2.44
C ASN A 146 -7.75 -13.26 1.88
N VAL A 147 -6.61 -12.72 1.41
CA VAL A 147 -5.52 -13.52 0.84
C VAL A 147 -4.17 -13.17 1.43
N ILE A 148 -3.27 -14.16 1.48
CA ILE A 148 -1.86 -13.96 1.77
C ILE A 148 -1.12 -13.79 0.43
N LEU A 149 -0.34 -12.73 0.35
CA LEU A 149 0.53 -12.38 -0.76
C LEU A 149 1.94 -12.85 -0.42
N ASN A 150 2.49 -13.79 -1.18
CA ASN A 150 3.87 -14.21 -1.06
C ASN A 150 4.75 -13.33 -1.95
N ALA A 151 5.44 -12.36 -1.35
CA ALA A 151 6.26 -11.40 -2.09
C ALA A 151 7.46 -12.06 -2.80
N ARG A 152 8.02 -13.13 -2.22
CA ARG A 152 9.16 -13.85 -2.78
C ARG A 152 8.75 -14.69 -3.99
N ALA A 153 7.73 -15.53 -3.82
CA ALA A 153 7.27 -16.43 -4.89
C ALA A 153 6.40 -15.71 -5.93
N ARG A 154 5.95 -14.49 -5.64
CA ARG A 154 5.02 -13.71 -6.48
C ARG A 154 3.69 -14.44 -6.71
N THR A 155 3.18 -15.07 -5.65
CA THR A 155 1.95 -15.87 -5.66
C THR A 155 0.97 -15.43 -4.59
N PHE A 156 -0.26 -15.96 -4.68
CA PHE A 156 -1.30 -15.80 -3.67
C PHE A 156 -1.52 -17.12 -2.96
N ILE A 157 -1.81 -17.04 -1.67
CA ILE A 157 -2.21 -18.17 -0.86
C ILE A 157 -3.56 -17.80 -0.26
N SER A 158 -4.59 -18.57 -0.60
CA SER A 158 -5.89 -18.45 0.05
C SER A 158 -5.77 -19.04 1.45
N PRO A 159 -6.18 -18.33 2.52
CA PRO A 159 -6.42 -18.93 3.81
C PRO A 159 -7.54 -19.95 3.58
N SER A 160 -7.20 -21.24 3.52
CA SER A 160 -8.17 -22.29 3.30
C SER A 160 -9.21 -22.25 4.41
N TYR A 161 -10.49 -22.11 4.07
CA TYR A 161 -11.55 -22.60 4.93
C TYR A 161 -11.51 -24.12 4.80
N GLU A 162 -10.78 -24.80 5.68
CA GLU A 162 -11.09 -26.21 5.93
C GLU A 162 -12.51 -26.21 6.54
N LEU A 163 -13.46 -26.73 5.76
CA LEU A 163 -14.84 -27.04 6.18
C LEU A 163 -14.83 -28.26 7.12
#